data_AF-A0A7X1L1H5-F1
#
_entry.id   AF-A0A7X1L1H5-F1
#
_cell.length_a   1.000
_cell.length_b   1.000
_cell.length_c   1.000
_cell.angle_alpha   90.00
_cell.angle_beta   90.00
_cell.angle_gamma   90.00
#
_symmetry.space_group_name_H-M   'P 1'
#
loop_
_entity.id
_entity.type
_entity.pdbx_description
1 polymer ?
#
loop_
_entity_poly.entity_id
_entity_poly.type
_entity_poly.pdbx_seq_one_letter_code
_entity_poly.pdbx_strand_id
1 'polypeptide(L)'
;MIKKISKKFKKVNSQKGFTLLEILVVLTIMGFLIAMVAPRLAGIGGSAVDTVCDTNQNRMMTYLSTYYQDTNGSLPNNLTNIVNENVTAANSYEIPKISDGDPDTGAEVLAEEFDDRNHFVVHYLNNAEVAELAGLGIDSVFNLNDYTQSLIADLDQGSAMQPTDLAENVGVAMVGIGCDTDAAADTFNFSSTVTDRDWGEPSWLGRIVFGLGPECGLITSGIIINAAHCPGGLQNTDNATYNDYNIVIPRLEATTLRMGVDGANLTASGLVHALGKITAISYDGIDLEAINDTGDYIIATNTAHFKVRDFNLLNAQEGWEYSTQCPEGHMYPEDDGEFWAFDTDGGGV
;
A
#
# COMPACT_ATOMS: atom_id res chain seq x y z
N MET A 1 31.17 -55.14 -70.29
CA MET A 1 29.77 -54.96 -69.87
C MET A 1 29.59 -53.52 -69.41
N ILE A 2 28.67 -52.79 -70.04
CA ILE A 2 28.46 -51.33 -69.93
C ILE A 2 27.49 -51.04 -68.78
N LYS A 3 27.71 -49.97 -68.01
CA LYS A 3 26.63 -49.26 -67.31
C LYS A 3 26.91 -47.75 -67.25
N LYS A 4 26.32 -46.98 -68.17
CA LYS A 4 26.21 -45.52 -68.12
C LYS A 4 25.11 -45.17 -67.11
N ILE A 5 25.47 -44.47 -66.04
CA ILE A 5 24.51 -43.90 -65.09
C ILE A 5 24.15 -42.49 -65.58
N SER A 6 22.99 -42.34 -66.21
CA SER A 6 22.45 -41.04 -66.62
C SER A 6 21.71 -40.39 -65.45
N LYS A 7 22.28 -39.34 -64.86
CA LYS A 7 21.66 -38.53 -63.80
C LYS A 7 20.62 -37.59 -64.44
N LYS A 8 19.32 -37.91 -64.35
CA LYS A 8 18.23 -37.02 -64.76
C LYS A 8 18.10 -35.87 -63.74
N PHE A 9 18.45 -34.65 -64.13
CA PHE A 9 18.08 -33.45 -63.38
C PHE A 9 16.57 -33.20 -63.52
N LYS A 10 15.82 -33.33 -62.43
CA LYS A 10 14.41 -32.90 -62.37
C LYS A 10 14.37 -31.38 -62.54
N LYS A 11 13.64 -30.90 -63.55
CA LYS A 11 13.35 -29.48 -63.75
C LYS A 11 12.46 -29.03 -62.59
N VAL A 12 13.04 -28.33 -61.62
CA VAL A 12 12.29 -27.68 -60.53
C VAL A 12 11.45 -26.59 -61.19
N ASN A 13 10.13 -26.64 -61.02
CA ASN A 13 9.26 -25.55 -61.48
C ASN A 13 9.78 -24.25 -60.87
N SER A 14 10.02 -23.25 -61.72
CA SER A 14 10.38 -21.89 -61.32
C SER A 14 9.23 -21.27 -60.52
N GLN A 15 9.16 -21.58 -59.22
CA GLN A 15 8.47 -20.72 -58.28
C GLN A 15 9.19 -19.37 -58.36
N LYS A 16 8.46 -18.33 -58.76
CA LYS A 16 8.98 -16.96 -58.78
C LYS A 16 9.35 -16.61 -57.34
N GLY A 17 10.64 -16.70 -57.01
CA GLY A 17 11.16 -16.29 -55.72
C GLY A 17 11.04 -14.77 -55.57
N PHE A 18 10.83 -14.30 -54.34
CA PHE A 18 10.85 -12.89 -53.99
C PHE A 18 12.14 -12.23 -54.49
N THR A 19 12.02 -11.08 -55.12
CA THR A 19 13.17 -10.27 -55.53
C THR A 19 13.77 -9.56 -54.31
N LEU A 20 15.08 -9.31 -54.34
CA LEU A 20 15.75 -8.50 -53.31
C LEU A 20 15.11 -7.12 -53.17
N LEU A 21 14.62 -6.56 -54.28
CA LEU A 21 13.99 -5.25 -54.32
C LEU A 21 12.65 -5.25 -53.58
N GLU A 22 11.82 -6.29 -53.74
CA GLU A 22 10.54 -6.42 -53.03
C GLU A 22 10.74 -6.48 -51.51
N ILE A 23 11.72 -7.24 -51.03
CA ILE A 23 12.02 -7.29 -49.58
C ILE A 23 12.55 -5.94 -49.09
N LEU A 24 13.38 -5.25 -49.86
CA LEU A 24 13.95 -3.95 -49.47
C LEU A 24 12.88 -2.85 -49.34
N VAL A 25 11.93 -2.80 -50.27
CA VAL A 25 10.81 -1.83 -50.20
C VAL A 25 9.89 -2.14 -49.02
N VAL A 26 9.62 -3.42 -48.74
CA VAL A 26 8.81 -3.81 -47.59
C VAL A 26 9.49 -3.43 -46.27
N LEU A 27 10.80 -3.70 -46.12
CA LEU A 27 11.53 -3.35 -44.90
C LEU A 27 11.63 -1.84 -44.69
N THR A 28 11.77 -1.05 -45.76
CA THR A 28 11.79 0.42 -45.65
C THR A 28 10.43 0.99 -45.25
N ILE A 29 9.32 0.48 -45.82
CA ILE A 29 7.97 0.90 -45.40
C ILE A 29 7.69 0.46 -43.96
N MET A 30 8.03 -0.78 -43.58
CA MET A 30 7.85 -1.27 -42.21
C MET A 30 8.69 -0.47 -41.21
N GLY A 31 9.94 -0.16 -41.54
CA GLY A 31 10.80 0.68 -40.70
C GLY A 31 10.25 2.09 -40.52
N PHE A 32 9.68 2.69 -41.58
CA PHE A 32 9.04 4.00 -41.50
C PHE A 32 7.77 3.97 -40.62
N LEU A 33 6.93 2.94 -40.78
CA LEU A 33 5.73 2.77 -39.97
C LEU A 33 6.07 2.58 -38.49
N ILE A 34 7.06 1.73 -38.16
CA ILE A 34 7.53 1.52 -36.79
C ILE A 34 8.08 2.82 -36.21
N ALA A 35 8.89 3.58 -36.96
CA ALA A 35 9.44 4.85 -36.49
C ALA A 35 8.36 5.89 -36.14
N MET A 36 7.23 5.89 -36.85
CA MET A 36 6.10 6.79 -36.56
C MET A 36 5.22 6.30 -35.41
N VAL A 37 5.01 4.99 -35.28
CA VAL A 37 4.07 4.40 -34.31
C VAL A 37 4.73 4.16 -32.95
N ALA A 38 6.00 3.75 -32.91
CA ALA A 38 6.70 3.36 -31.67
C ALA A 38 6.67 4.44 -30.58
N PRO A 39 6.91 5.75 -30.86
CA PRO A 39 6.87 6.78 -29.82
C PRO A 39 5.47 6.96 -29.19
N ARG A 40 4.41 6.72 -29.98
CA ARG A 40 3.03 6.83 -29.49
C ARG A 40 2.63 5.63 -28.64
N LEU A 41 3.18 4.45 -28.91
CA LEU A 41 2.86 3.24 -28.17
C LEU A 41 3.65 3.14 -26.86
N ALA A 42 4.87 3.68 -26.81
CA ALA A 42 5.73 3.64 -25.63
C ALA A 42 5.15 4.38 -24.41
N GLY A 43 4.35 5.44 -24.61
CA GLY A 43 3.75 6.22 -23.52
C GLY A 43 2.36 5.77 -23.05
N ILE A 44 1.74 4.77 -23.69
CA ILE A 44 0.36 4.34 -23.35
C ILE A 44 0.34 3.36 -22.16
N GLY A 45 1.44 2.64 -21.93
CA GLY A 45 1.50 1.59 -20.90
C GLY A 45 1.31 2.13 -19.47
N GLY A 46 2.11 3.12 -19.07
CA GLY A 46 2.08 3.70 -17.72
C GLY A 46 0.74 4.33 -17.37
N SER A 47 0.29 5.31 -18.16
CA SER A 47 -0.99 5.99 -17.87
C SER A 47 -2.21 5.07 -17.89
N ALA A 48 -2.15 3.93 -18.60
CA ALA A 48 -3.21 2.92 -18.56
C ALA A 48 -3.22 2.13 -17.24
N VAL A 49 -2.06 1.88 -16.64
CA VAL A 49 -1.94 1.24 -15.32
C VAL A 49 -2.60 2.11 -14.26
N ASP A 50 -2.24 3.40 -14.21
CA ASP A 50 -2.78 4.36 -13.23
C ASP A 50 -4.30 4.47 -13.38
N THR A 51 -4.78 4.65 -14.61
CA THR A 51 -6.23 4.72 -14.91
C THR A 51 -6.97 3.45 -14.46
N VAL A 52 -6.37 2.27 -14.62
CA VAL A 52 -6.97 1.00 -14.17
C VAL A 52 -6.92 0.88 -12.66
N CYS A 53 -5.83 1.29 -12.03
CA CYS A 53 -5.70 1.32 -10.57
C CYS A 53 -6.80 2.20 -9.96
N ASP A 54 -6.93 3.43 -10.42
CA ASP A 54 -7.97 4.38 -10.05
C ASP A 54 -9.38 3.82 -10.22
N THR A 55 -9.63 3.21 -11.37
CA THR A 55 -10.93 2.60 -11.66
C THR A 55 -11.21 1.44 -10.70
N ASN A 56 -10.21 0.65 -10.36
CA ASN A 56 -10.34 -0.46 -9.41
C ASN A 56 -10.56 0.03 -7.99
N GLN A 57 -9.84 1.07 -7.54
CA GLN A 57 -10.05 1.67 -6.22
C GLN A 57 -11.45 2.27 -6.09
N ASN A 58 -11.94 2.99 -7.10
CA ASN A 58 -13.30 3.51 -7.14
C ASN A 58 -14.36 2.39 -7.02
N ARG A 59 -14.15 1.29 -7.76
CA ARG A 59 -15.00 0.10 -7.67
C ARG A 59 -14.94 -0.52 -6.27
N MET A 60 -13.77 -0.56 -5.65
CA MET A 60 -13.59 -1.10 -4.30
C MET A 60 -14.42 -0.31 -3.27
N MET A 61 -14.37 1.02 -3.32
CA MET A 61 -15.23 1.88 -2.49
C MET A 61 -16.71 1.59 -2.71
N THR A 62 -17.12 1.36 -3.96
CA THR A 62 -18.51 1.00 -4.30
C THR A 62 -18.89 -0.37 -3.71
N TYR A 63 -18.00 -1.36 -3.79
CA TYR A 63 -18.25 -2.72 -3.25
C TYR A 63 -18.31 -2.72 -1.72
N LEU A 64 -17.40 -2.02 -1.06
CA LEU A 64 -17.42 -1.83 0.39
C LEU A 64 -18.68 -1.09 0.84
N SER A 65 -19.08 -0.04 0.14
CA SER A 65 -20.32 0.69 0.44
C SER A 65 -21.56 -0.16 0.28
N THR A 66 -21.59 -1.02 -0.73
CA THR A 66 -22.69 -1.97 -0.93
C THR A 66 -22.70 -3.02 0.18
N TYR A 67 -21.55 -3.61 0.50
CA TYR A 67 -21.42 -4.59 1.58
C TYR A 67 -21.85 -3.99 2.92
N TYR A 68 -21.39 -2.79 3.24
CA TYR A 68 -21.73 -2.07 4.47
C TYR A 68 -23.23 -1.81 4.56
N GLN A 69 -23.89 -1.45 3.46
CA GLN A 69 -25.34 -1.26 3.44
C GLN A 69 -26.10 -2.60 3.59
N ASP A 70 -25.66 -3.65 2.90
CA ASP A 70 -26.33 -4.96 2.88
C ASP A 70 -26.19 -5.71 4.23
N THR A 71 -25.11 -5.45 4.96
CA THR A 71 -24.82 -6.07 6.26
C THR A 71 -25.24 -5.21 7.46
N ASN A 72 -26.01 -4.14 7.22
CA ASN A 72 -26.46 -3.19 8.26
C ASN A 72 -25.32 -2.52 9.05
N GLY A 73 -24.25 -2.15 8.36
CA GLY A 73 -23.15 -1.37 8.92
C GLY A 73 -21.91 -2.18 9.30
N SER A 74 -21.75 -3.38 8.74
CA SER A 74 -20.53 -4.17 8.94
C SER A 74 -19.56 -4.01 7.77
N LEU A 75 -18.28 -3.92 8.09
CA LEU A 75 -17.17 -4.09 7.17
C LEU A 75 -16.93 -5.58 6.90
N PRO A 76 -16.23 -5.93 5.80
CA PRO A 76 -15.92 -7.32 5.51
C PRO A 76 -15.02 -7.91 6.59
N ASN A 77 -15.36 -9.11 7.06
CA ASN A 77 -14.50 -9.89 7.96
C ASN A 77 -13.41 -10.64 7.15
N ASN A 78 -12.53 -11.39 7.83
CA ASN A 78 -11.48 -12.22 7.21
C ASN A 78 -10.50 -11.39 6.34
N LEU A 79 -10.17 -10.20 6.81
CA LEU A 79 -9.20 -9.33 6.16
C LEU A 79 -7.77 -9.80 6.42
N THR A 80 -6.82 -9.39 5.58
CA THR A 80 -5.40 -9.68 5.77
C THR A 80 -4.80 -8.70 6.78
N ASN A 81 -4.24 -9.21 7.87
CA ASN A 81 -3.46 -8.43 8.82
C ASN A 81 -2.01 -8.34 8.33
N ILE A 82 -1.55 -7.12 8.07
CA ILE A 82 -0.25 -6.84 7.43
C ILE A 82 0.86 -6.88 8.49
N VAL A 83 0.98 -8.03 9.15
CA VAL A 83 1.97 -8.31 10.19
C VAL A 83 2.47 -9.74 10.05
N ASN A 84 3.66 -9.96 10.56
CA ASN A 84 4.25 -11.28 10.78
C ASN A 84 4.24 -11.58 12.28
N GLU A 85 3.62 -12.69 12.66
CA GLU A 85 3.57 -13.17 14.03
C GLU A 85 4.87 -13.91 14.39
N ASN A 86 5.43 -13.65 15.56
CA ASN A 86 6.44 -14.52 16.16
C ASN A 86 5.72 -15.50 17.10
N VAL A 87 5.66 -16.78 16.74
CA VAL A 87 4.85 -17.77 17.46
C VAL A 87 5.49 -18.29 18.75
N THR A 88 6.77 -17.99 18.99
CA THR A 88 7.48 -18.42 20.21
C THR A 88 7.63 -17.31 21.24
N ALA A 89 7.66 -16.05 20.81
CA ALA A 89 7.55 -14.88 21.67
C ALA A 89 6.07 -14.46 21.77
N ALA A 90 5.46 -14.64 22.94
CA ALA A 90 4.07 -14.28 23.15
C ALA A 90 3.82 -12.80 22.79
N ASN A 91 2.76 -12.56 22.00
CA ASN A 91 2.31 -11.23 21.57
C ASN A 91 3.42 -10.41 20.91
N SER A 92 4.20 -11.03 20.02
CA SER A 92 5.22 -10.34 19.26
C SER A 92 4.86 -10.37 17.79
N TYR A 93 4.69 -9.18 17.21
CA TYR A 93 4.43 -8.98 15.80
C TYR A 93 5.43 -8.00 15.22
N GLU A 94 5.76 -8.18 13.94
CA GLU A 94 6.55 -7.22 13.17
C GLU A 94 5.80 -6.82 11.89
N ILE A 95 6.06 -5.62 11.39
CA ILE A 95 5.68 -5.26 10.02
C ILE A 95 6.55 -6.10 9.06
N PRO A 96 5.97 -6.72 8.01
CA PRO A 96 6.74 -7.48 7.04
C PRO A 96 7.82 -6.63 6.37
N LYS A 97 8.81 -7.29 5.80
CA LYS A 97 9.96 -6.60 5.22
C LYS A 97 9.54 -5.67 4.08
N ILE A 98 9.96 -4.41 4.18
CA ILE A 98 9.78 -3.38 3.16
C ILE A 98 10.91 -3.50 2.13
N SER A 99 10.54 -3.35 0.87
CA SER A 99 11.41 -3.32 -0.30
C SER A 99 12.50 -2.26 -0.17
N ASP A 100 13.72 -2.61 -0.57
CA ASP A 100 14.82 -1.65 -0.69
C ASP A 100 14.99 -1.10 -2.13
N GLY A 101 14.09 -1.49 -3.03
CA GLY A 101 14.07 -1.05 -4.43
C GLY A 101 15.16 -1.67 -5.29
N ASP A 102 15.94 -2.62 -4.76
CA ASP A 102 16.99 -3.33 -5.49
C ASP A 102 16.51 -4.72 -5.94
N PRO A 103 16.13 -4.91 -7.23
CA PRO A 103 15.68 -6.22 -7.70
C PRO A 103 16.78 -7.30 -7.65
N ASP A 104 18.06 -6.94 -7.47
CA ASP A 104 19.15 -7.90 -7.38
C ASP A 104 19.23 -8.59 -5.99
N THR A 105 18.68 -8.00 -4.93
CA THR A 105 18.54 -8.63 -3.58
C THR A 105 17.33 -9.57 -3.53
N GLY A 106 16.39 -9.38 -4.45
CA GLY A 106 15.19 -10.18 -4.65
C GLY A 106 14.00 -9.60 -3.91
N ALA A 107 12.79 -9.77 -4.46
CA ALA A 107 11.58 -9.13 -3.94
C ALA A 107 11.37 -9.33 -2.43
N GLU A 108 11.15 -8.22 -1.72
CA GLU A 108 10.65 -8.17 -0.35
C GLU A 108 9.11 -8.24 -0.32
N VAL A 109 8.52 -8.06 0.86
CA VAL A 109 7.08 -8.25 1.04
C VAL A 109 6.31 -7.00 0.63
N LEU A 110 6.55 -5.88 1.30
CA LEU A 110 5.84 -4.63 1.07
C LEU A 110 6.62 -3.73 0.11
N ALA A 111 5.90 -3.04 -0.78
CA ALA A 111 6.52 -2.01 -1.62
C ALA A 111 7.07 -0.86 -0.76
N GLU A 112 8.16 -0.25 -1.22
CA GLU A 112 8.81 0.88 -0.53
C GLU A 112 7.81 2.04 -0.38
N GLU A 113 7.11 2.38 -1.45
CA GLU A 113 6.13 3.47 -1.50
C GLU A 113 4.95 3.25 -0.54
N PHE A 114 4.63 1.98 -0.25
CA PHE A 114 3.54 1.64 0.64
C PHE A 114 3.85 2.02 2.08
N ASP A 115 5.07 1.72 2.54
CA ASP A 115 5.51 2.11 3.87
C ASP A 115 5.93 3.58 3.92
N ASP A 116 6.52 4.15 2.87
CA ASP A 116 6.83 5.59 2.85
C ASP A 116 5.58 6.45 3.05
N ARG A 117 4.45 6.08 2.43
CA ARG A 117 3.21 6.84 2.57
C ARG A 117 2.46 6.59 3.88
N ASN A 118 2.65 5.44 4.53
CA ASN A 118 1.87 5.04 5.72
C ASN A 118 2.68 5.01 7.01
N HIS A 119 3.99 4.79 6.92
CA HIS A 119 4.94 4.52 7.98
C HIS A 119 4.37 3.56 9.03
N PHE A 120 4.20 2.29 8.66
CA PHE A 120 3.46 1.35 9.49
C PHE A 120 4.13 1.11 10.84
N VAL A 121 3.30 1.12 11.88
CA VAL A 121 3.70 0.77 13.24
C VAL A 121 2.79 -0.34 13.72
N VAL A 122 3.36 -1.31 14.42
CA VAL A 122 2.56 -2.33 15.09
C VAL A 122 1.79 -1.67 16.24
N HIS A 123 0.48 -1.83 16.19
CA HIS A 123 -0.43 -1.41 17.24
C HIS A 123 -1.06 -2.63 17.90
N TYR A 124 -0.91 -2.75 19.20
CA TYR A 124 -1.49 -3.85 19.98
C TYR A 124 -2.88 -3.48 20.48
N LEU A 125 -3.85 -4.31 20.08
CA LEU A 125 -5.26 -4.10 20.41
C LEU A 125 -5.55 -4.35 21.89
N ASN A 126 -6.37 -3.52 22.50
CA ASN A 126 -6.96 -3.81 23.81
C ASN A 126 -8.38 -4.39 23.69
N ASN A 127 -8.95 -4.83 24.82
CA ASN A 127 -10.30 -5.41 24.84
C ASN A 127 -11.41 -4.46 24.32
N ALA A 128 -11.26 -3.14 24.46
CA ALA A 128 -12.25 -2.18 23.98
C ALA A 128 -12.19 -2.01 22.46
N GLU A 129 -10.99 -1.97 21.88
CA GLU A 129 -10.77 -1.91 20.43
C GLU A 129 -11.25 -3.19 19.76
N VAL A 130 -10.97 -4.36 20.35
CA VAL A 130 -11.50 -5.64 19.85
C VAL A 130 -13.04 -5.65 19.84
N ALA A 131 -13.68 -5.13 20.89
CA ALA A 131 -15.13 -5.05 20.95
C ALA A 131 -15.72 -4.09 19.90
N GLU A 132 -15.02 -2.99 19.62
CA GLU A 132 -15.42 -2.01 18.60
C GLU A 132 -15.24 -2.57 17.18
N LEU A 133 -14.12 -3.25 16.90
CA LEU A 133 -13.87 -3.95 15.64
C LEU A 133 -14.92 -5.04 15.37
N ALA A 134 -15.29 -5.80 16.40
CA ALA A 134 -16.40 -6.76 16.32
C ALA A 134 -17.73 -6.05 16.01
N GLY A 135 -17.95 -4.85 16.57
CA GLY A 135 -19.09 -3.99 16.24
C GLY A 135 -19.11 -3.54 14.77
N LEU A 136 -17.93 -3.34 14.17
CA LEU A 136 -17.74 -3.12 12.74
C LEU A 136 -17.80 -4.42 11.92
N GLY A 137 -18.01 -5.59 12.53
CA GLY A 137 -18.09 -6.89 11.84
C GLY A 137 -16.75 -7.53 11.52
N ILE A 138 -15.65 -7.04 12.10
CA ILE A 138 -14.31 -7.63 11.97
C ILE A 138 -14.03 -8.39 13.27
N ASP A 139 -14.12 -9.72 13.19
CA ASP A 139 -13.89 -10.62 14.35
C ASP A 139 -12.61 -11.45 14.18
N SER A 140 -12.19 -11.69 12.94
CA SER A 140 -11.06 -12.55 12.60
C SER A 140 -10.30 -12.01 11.39
N VAL A 141 -8.98 -12.14 11.44
CA VAL A 141 -8.06 -11.71 10.39
C VAL A 141 -7.14 -12.86 10.01
N PHE A 142 -6.46 -12.71 8.87
CA PHE A 142 -5.41 -13.63 8.44
C PHE A 142 -4.08 -12.91 8.56
N ASN A 143 -3.23 -13.34 9.49
CA ASN A 143 -1.88 -12.79 9.61
C ASN A 143 -1.10 -13.16 8.35
N LEU A 144 -0.56 -12.16 7.65
CA LEU A 144 0.15 -12.35 6.39
C LEU A 144 1.25 -13.41 6.55
N ASN A 145 2.07 -13.27 7.61
CA ASN A 145 3.10 -14.24 7.96
C ASN A 145 3.98 -14.59 6.74
N ASP A 146 4.37 -13.55 5.99
CA ASP A 146 5.35 -13.62 4.92
C ASP A 146 6.71 -13.20 5.47
N TYR A 147 7.52 -14.19 5.82
CA TYR A 147 8.84 -13.99 6.42
C TYR A 147 9.94 -13.85 5.38
N THR A 148 9.60 -13.53 4.11
CA THR A 148 10.58 -13.24 3.07
C THR A 148 11.52 -12.13 3.55
N GLN A 149 12.80 -12.47 3.68
CA GLN A 149 13.85 -11.58 4.20
C GLN A 149 13.56 -10.97 5.60
N SER A 150 12.73 -11.64 6.41
CA SER A 150 12.43 -11.26 7.80
C SER A 150 13.61 -11.53 8.74
N LEU A 151 13.62 -10.81 9.87
CA LEU A 151 14.55 -11.03 10.97
C LEU A 151 14.04 -12.09 11.98
N ILE A 152 12.78 -12.51 11.90
CA ILE A 152 12.22 -13.61 12.70
C ILE A 152 12.82 -14.91 12.21
N ALA A 153 13.44 -15.65 13.15
CA ALA A 153 14.07 -16.93 12.84
C ALA A 153 13.05 -17.98 12.39
N ASP A 154 13.41 -18.85 11.43
CA ASP A 154 12.52 -19.87 10.84
C ASP A 154 11.74 -20.72 11.85
N LEU A 155 12.30 -20.98 13.04
CA LEU A 155 11.66 -21.77 14.10
C LEU A 155 10.54 -21.02 14.84
N ASP A 156 10.56 -19.69 14.72
CA ASP A 156 9.67 -18.75 15.39
C ASP A 156 8.59 -18.20 14.44
N GLN A 157 8.58 -18.67 13.19
CA GLN A 157 7.64 -18.27 12.15
C GLN A 157 6.32 -19.04 12.25
N GLY A 158 5.21 -18.31 12.15
CA GLY A 158 3.87 -18.85 11.99
C GLY A 158 3.60 -19.37 10.58
N SER A 159 2.41 -19.94 10.38
CA SER A 159 2.00 -20.34 9.02
C SER A 159 1.59 -19.11 8.21
N ALA A 160 1.96 -19.04 6.93
CA ALA A 160 1.47 -17.99 6.03
C ALA A 160 -0.06 -17.97 5.99
N MET A 161 -0.65 -16.78 6.00
CA MET A 161 -2.11 -16.57 6.05
C MET A 161 -2.76 -17.38 7.20
N GLN A 162 -2.22 -17.26 8.42
CA GLN A 162 -2.77 -17.94 9.58
C GLN A 162 -4.05 -17.24 10.04
N PRO A 163 -5.20 -17.94 10.12
CA PRO A 163 -6.42 -17.38 10.70
C PRO A 163 -6.19 -17.08 12.18
N THR A 164 -6.50 -15.85 12.57
CA THR A 164 -6.27 -15.31 13.91
C THR A 164 -7.52 -14.54 14.33
N ASP A 165 -8.16 -15.00 15.40
CA ASP A 165 -9.27 -14.27 16.01
C ASP A 165 -8.74 -12.99 16.66
N LEU A 166 -9.45 -11.87 16.49
CA LEU A 166 -9.06 -10.63 17.13
C LEU A 166 -9.24 -10.75 18.65
N ALA A 167 -8.16 -10.48 19.37
CA ALA A 167 -8.11 -10.58 20.82
C ALA A 167 -7.16 -9.51 21.38
N GLU A 168 -7.19 -9.33 22.69
CA GLU A 168 -6.25 -8.46 23.39
C GLU A 168 -4.80 -8.87 23.09
N ASN A 169 -3.95 -7.88 22.81
CA ASN A 169 -2.55 -8.00 22.41
C ASN A 169 -2.30 -8.67 21.04
N VAL A 170 -3.31 -8.85 20.21
CA VAL A 170 -3.07 -9.08 18.77
C VAL A 170 -2.53 -7.78 18.17
N GLY A 171 -1.37 -7.86 17.51
CA GLY A 171 -0.75 -6.75 16.81
C GLY A 171 -1.37 -6.55 15.42
N VAL A 172 -1.66 -5.31 15.07
CA VAL A 172 -2.17 -4.90 13.76
C VAL A 172 -1.34 -3.75 13.19
N ALA A 173 -1.29 -3.63 11.87
CA ALA A 173 -0.61 -2.52 11.22
C ALA A 173 -1.45 -1.23 11.34
N MET A 174 -0.86 -0.17 11.89
CA MET A 174 -1.47 1.16 12.02
C MET A 174 -0.58 2.22 11.36
N VAL A 175 -1.21 3.21 10.74
CA VAL A 175 -0.50 4.30 10.04
C VAL A 175 0.16 5.24 11.04
N GLY A 176 1.49 5.36 10.95
CA GLY A 176 2.35 6.38 11.59
C GLY A 176 2.49 6.32 13.11
N ILE A 177 1.50 5.79 13.83
CA ILE A 177 1.47 5.70 15.29
C ILE A 177 0.92 4.34 15.70
N GLY A 178 1.49 3.73 16.74
CA GLY A 178 1.04 2.47 17.32
C GLY A 178 1.15 2.49 18.84
N CYS A 179 0.50 1.56 19.51
CA CYS A 179 0.63 1.40 20.96
C CYS A 179 1.27 0.05 21.26
N ASP A 180 2.29 0.03 22.13
CA ASP A 180 3.01 -1.18 22.51
C ASP A 180 2.17 -2.06 23.48
N THR A 181 2.54 -3.34 23.56
CA THR A 181 1.97 -4.35 24.48
C THR A 181 2.12 -4.03 25.96
N ASP A 182 3.15 -3.27 26.35
CA ASP A 182 3.75 -3.43 27.68
C ASP A 182 3.85 -2.14 28.50
N ALA A 183 2.75 -1.41 28.65
CA ALA A 183 2.69 -0.39 29.67
C ALA A 183 1.36 -0.40 30.42
N ALA A 184 1.43 -0.37 31.75
CA ALA A 184 0.34 -0.02 32.66
C ALA A 184 -0.27 1.40 32.42
N ALA A 185 0.05 2.04 31.30
CA ALA A 185 -0.27 3.42 30.94
C ALA A 185 -0.44 3.65 29.41
N ASP A 186 -0.67 2.63 28.57
CA ASP A 186 -0.89 2.78 27.11
C ASP A 186 0.12 3.74 26.44
N THR A 187 1.34 3.23 26.18
CA THR A 187 2.41 4.05 25.59
C THR A 187 2.31 4.03 24.07
N PHE A 188 2.07 5.19 23.47
CA PHE A 188 2.00 5.34 22.02
C PHE A 188 3.37 5.77 21.47
N ASN A 189 3.77 5.12 20.38
CA ASN A 189 5.01 5.38 19.67
C ASN A 189 4.68 5.79 18.24
N PHE A 190 5.29 6.88 17.78
CA PHE A 190 5.36 7.17 16.36
C PHE A 190 6.36 6.22 15.69
N SER A 191 6.20 5.99 14.38
CA SER A 191 7.15 5.19 13.59
C SER A 191 8.57 5.70 13.81
N SER A 192 9.57 4.83 14.04
CA SER A 192 10.95 5.29 14.25
C SER A 192 11.59 5.92 13.02
N THR A 193 10.97 5.75 11.85
CA THR A 193 11.37 6.28 10.55
C THR A 193 10.73 7.64 10.28
N VAL A 194 10.45 8.42 11.34
CA VAL A 194 9.81 9.73 11.23
C VAL A 194 10.64 10.65 10.32
N THR A 195 10.12 10.89 9.12
CA THR A 195 10.39 12.10 8.36
C THR A 195 9.17 13.00 8.51
N ASP A 196 9.35 14.32 8.60
CA ASP A 196 8.22 15.27 8.58
C ASP A 196 7.50 15.27 7.22
N ARG A 197 7.95 14.45 6.27
CA ARG A 197 7.63 14.45 4.84
C ARG A 197 7.35 13.02 4.34
N ASP A 198 6.80 12.98 3.14
CA ASP A 198 6.53 11.82 2.28
C ASP A 198 5.34 10.97 2.73
N TRP A 199 4.49 11.55 3.57
CA TRP A 199 3.23 10.94 4.01
C TRP A 199 2.19 10.91 2.90
N GLY A 200 1.37 9.87 2.90
CA GLY A 200 0.15 9.78 2.11
C GLY A 200 -0.97 10.65 2.68
N GLU A 201 -2.21 10.16 2.61
CA GLU A 201 -3.39 10.89 3.09
C GLU A 201 -3.33 11.17 4.62
N PRO A 202 -3.29 12.44 5.07
CA PRO A 202 -3.08 12.77 6.49
C PRO A 202 -4.17 12.25 7.42
N SER A 203 -5.42 12.13 6.93
CA SER A 203 -6.52 11.61 7.73
C SER A 203 -6.37 10.12 8.07
N TRP A 204 -5.40 9.42 7.46
CA TRP A 204 -5.09 8.03 7.77
C TRP A 204 -4.28 7.84 9.04
N LEU A 205 -3.59 8.89 9.53
CA LEU A 205 -2.77 8.82 10.74
C LEU A 205 -3.59 8.27 11.94
N GLY A 206 -3.03 7.23 12.57
CA GLY A 206 -3.64 6.54 13.71
C GLY A 206 -4.83 5.64 13.35
N ARG A 207 -4.89 5.15 12.11
CA ARG A 207 -5.92 4.19 11.66
C ARG A 207 -5.29 2.87 11.28
N ILE A 208 -6.03 1.79 11.52
CA ILE A 208 -5.59 0.42 11.24
C ILE A 208 -5.79 0.14 9.74
N VAL A 209 -4.85 -0.59 9.16
CA VAL A 209 -4.89 -0.98 7.74
C VAL A 209 -4.95 -2.49 7.63
N PHE A 210 -5.89 -2.95 6.81
CA PHE A 210 -6.01 -4.37 6.47
C PHE A 210 -6.03 -4.56 4.96
N GLY A 211 -5.51 -5.70 4.50
CA GLY A 211 -5.57 -6.12 3.11
C GLY A 211 -6.91 -6.75 2.74
N LEU A 212 -7.35 -6.55 1.50
CA LEU A 212 -8.51 -7.18 0.89
C LEU A 212 -8.07 -8.39 0.07
N GLY A 213 -7.46 -9.37 0.75
CA GLY A 213 -6.96 -10.60 0.16
C GLY A 213 -8.07 -11.61 -0.24
N PRO A 214 -7.69 -12.77 -0.80
CA PRO A 214 -8.61 -13.81 -1.29
C PRO A 214 -9.64 -14.32 -0.27
N GLU A 215 -9.30 -14.25 1.01
CA GLU A 215 -10.08 -14.75 2.15
C GLU A 215 -11.18 -13.75 2.58
N CYS A 216 -11.10 -12.51 2.10
CA CYS A 216 -11.96 -11.40 2.49
C CYS A 216 -13.46 -11.71 2.34
N GLY A 217 -14.24 -11.20 3.28
CA GLY A 217 -15.70 -11.23 3.29
C GLY A 217 -16.36 -10.78 1.99
N LEU A 218 -15.73 -9.87 1.23
CA LEU A 218 -16.26 -9.40 -0.06
C LEU A 218 -16.26 -10.51 -1.13
N ILE A 219 -15.22 -11.34 -1.13
CA ILE A 219 -15.05 -12.43 -2.11
C ILE A 219 -15.92 -13.61 -1.67
N THR A 220 -15.83 -13.98 -0.40
CA THR A 220 -16.56 -15.13 0.15
C THR A 220 -18.08 -14.92 0.16
N SER A 221 -18.56 -13.67 0.23
CA SER A 221 -19.98 -13.32 0.04
C SER A 221 -20.42 -13.22 -1.42
N GLY A 222 -19.48 -13.23 -2.38
CA GLY A 222 -19.77 -13.17 -3.81
C GLY A 222 -20.06 -11.78 -4.37
N ILE A 223 -19.78 -10.70 -3.63
CA ILE A 223 -19.86 -9.32 -4.17
C ILE A 223 -18.77 -9.10 -5.21
N ILE A 224 -17.59 -9.66 -4.99
CA ILE A 224 -16.48 -9.70 -5.95
C ILE A 224 -16.05 -11.14 -6.21
N ILE A 225 -15.50 -11.39 -7.41
CA ILE A 225 -15.17 -12.75 -7.88
C ILE A 225 -13.76 -13.17 -7.44
N ASN A 226 -12.85 -12.22 -7.26
CA ASN A 226 -11.47 -12.46 -6.86
C ASN A 226 -10.90 -11.23 -6.14
N ALA A 227 -9.84 -11.42 -5.36
CA ALA A 227 -9.03 -10.31 -4.87
C ALA A 227 -8.56 -9.47 -6.06
N ALA A 228 -8.73 -8.16 -5.93
CA ALA A 228 -8.23 -7.23 -6.92
C ALA A 228 -6.76 -6.98 -6.60
N HIS A 229 -5.89 -7.21 -7.58
CA HIS A 229 -4.48 -6.84 -7.49
C HIS A 229 -4.25 -5.54 -8.25
N CYS A 230 -3.38 -4.68 -7.72
CA CYS A 230 -3.00 -3.47 -8.43
C CYS A 230 -2.17 -3.82 -9.67
N PRO A 231 -2.51 -3.31 -10.88
CA PRO A 231 -1.69 -3.55 -12.05
C PRO A 231 -0.27 -2.95 -11.92
N GLY A 232 -0.09 -1.90 -11.11
CA GLY A 232 1.23 -1.32 -10.79
C GLY A 232 2.07 -2.27 -9.96
N GLY A 233 1.55 -2.77 -8.84
CA GLY A 233 2.22 -3.81 -8.05
C GLY A 233 2.46 -5.12 -8.83
N LEU A 234 1.64 -5.47 -9.84
CA LEU A 234 1.91 -6.61 -10.73
C LEU A 234 3.09 -6.36 -11.68
N GLN A 235 3.43 -5.11 -11.94
CA GLN A 235 4.63 -4.74 -12.70
C GLN A 235 5.86 -4.60 -11.79
N ASN A 236 5.65 -4.43 -10.48
CA ASN A 236 6.70 -4.29 -9.47
C ASN A 236 7.06 -5.62 -8.77
N THR A 237 6.76 -6.76 -9.39
CA THR A 237 6.96 -8.10 -8.79
C THR A 237 8.43 -8.46 -8.55
N ASP A 238 9.36 -7.72 -9.14
CA ASP A 238 10.78 -7.89 -8.92
C ASP A 238 11.23 -7.28 -7.57
N ASN A 239 10.44 -6.37 -7.00
CA ASN A 239 10.75 -5.65 -5.75
C ASN A 239 9.78 -6.00 -4.60
N ALA A 240 8.50 -6.25 -4.87
CA ALA A 240 7.50 -6.53 -3.82
C ALA A 240 6.58 -7.71 -4.16
N THR A 241 6.24 -8.53 -3.16
CA THR A 241 5.34 -9.69 -3.30
C THR A 241 3.89 -9.38 -2.94
N TYR A 242 3.65 -8.47 -1.99
CA TYR A 242 2.32 -8.07 -1.55
C TYR A 242 1.68 -7.09 -2.54
N ASN A 243 0.45 -7.36 -2.98
CA ASN A 243 -0.20 -6.57 -4.03
C ASN A 243 -1.74 -6.52 -3.89
N ASP A 244 -2.26 -6.69 -2.68
CA ASP A 244 -3.70 -6.57 -2.45
C ASP A 244 -4.08 -5.12 -2.17
N TYR A 245 -5.26 -4.70 -2.66
CA TYR A 245 -5.84 -3.42 -2.23
C TYR A 245 -6.12 -3.47 -0.72
N ASN A 246 -6.01 -2.32 -0.07
CA ASN A 246 -6.16 -2.22 1.37
C ASN A 246 -7.39 -1.40 1.74
N ILE A 247 -7.95 -1.70 2.90
CA ILE A 247 -8.93 -0.88 3.59
C ILE A 247 -8.26 -0.23 4.81
N VAL A 248 -8.42 1.09 4.91
CA VAL A 248 -8.09 1.86 6.11
C VAL A 248 -9.38 2.02 6.90
N ILE A 249 -9.50 1.33 8.04
CA ILE A 249 -10.73 1.36 8.83
C ILE A 249 -10.87 2.72 9.55
N PRO A 250 -12.09 3.17 9.91
CA PRO A 250 -12.25 4.41 10.66
C PRO A 250 -11.46 4.36 11.98
N ARG A 251 -11.00 5.53 12.43
CA ARG A 251 -10.37 5.66 13.75
C ARG A 251 -11.37 5.28 14.84
N LEU A 252 -11.02 4.25 15.61
CA LEU A 252 -11.85 3.71 16.66
C LEU A 252 -11.98 4.67 17.86
N GLU A 253 -13.16 4.75 18.46
CA GLU A 253 -13.38 5.48 19.71
C GLU A 253 -12.51 4.93 20.84
N ALA A 254 -12.37 3.61 20.93
CA ALA A 254 -11.49 2.98 21.90
C ALA A 254 -10.02 3.44 21.73
N THR A 255 -9.53 3.53 20.49
CA THR A 255 -8.17 4.01 20.21
C THR A 255 -8.01 5.50 20.58
N THR A 256 -8.99 6.35 20.26
CA THR A 256 -8.91 7.78 20.60
C THR A 256 -8.97 8.03 22.10
N LEU A 257 -9.77 7.23 22.83
CA LEU A 257 -9.81 7.28 24.30
C LEU A 257 -8.47 6.89 24.91
N ARG A 258 -7.80 5.85 24.37
CA ARG A 258 -6.43 5.48 24.79
C ARG A 258 -5.42 6.59 24.51
N MET A 259 -5.51 7.25 23.36
CA MET A 259 -4.66 8.39 23.01
C MET A 259 -4.96 9.63 23.87
N GLY A 260 -6.20 9.77 24.35
CA GLY A 260 -6.70 10.95 25.06
C GLY A 260 -6.60 10.91 26.59
N VAL A 261 -6.13 9.81 27.19
CA VAL A 261 -5.95 9.73 28.64
C VAL A 261 -4.80 10.64 29.07
N ASP A 262 -5.02 11.51 30.07
CA ASP A 262 -3.95 12.28 30.72
C ASP A 262 -2.86 11.32 31.25
N GLY A 263 -1.79 11.13 30.49
CA GLY A 263 -0.72 10.18 30.81
C GLY A 263 -0.50 9.03 29.82
N ALA A 264 -1.20 8.98 28.68
CA ALA A 264 -0.71 8.24 27.51
C ALA A 264 0.68 8.80 27.18
N ASN A 265 1.73 8.06 27.53
CA ASN A 265 3.08 8.52 27.31
C ASN A 265 3.33 8.41 25.81
N LEU A 266 3.29 9.54 25.11
CA LEU A 266 3.78 9.61 23.75
C LEU A 266 5.31 9.61 23.83
N THR A 267 5.93 8.45 23.66
CA THR A 267 7.39 8.34 23.70
C THR A 267 7.94 8.45 22.29
N ALA A 268 8.04 9.67 21.78
CA ALA A 268 9.02 10.01 20.76
C ALA A 268 9.72 11.30 21.15
N SER A 269 11.04 11.30 21.01
CA SER A 269 11.95 12.40 21.32
C SER A 269 11.51 13.71 20.66
N GLY A 270 10.80 14.58 21.39
CA GLY A 270 10.53 15.97 20.95
C GLY A 270 9.07 16.33 20.67
N LEU A 271 8.15 15.35 20.63
CA LEU A 271 6.74 15.60 20.29
C LEU A 271 6.00 16.42 21.35
N VAL A 272 5.94 17.74 21.16
CA VAL A 272 4.99 18.64 21.83
C VAL A 272 3.90 19.04 20.83
N HIS A 273 3.21 18.05 20.25
CA HIS A 273 1.94 18.27 19.57
C HIS A 273 0.81 17.68 20.39
N ALA A 274 -0.17 18.52 20.74
CA ALA A 274 -1.40 18.02 21.31
C ALA A 274 -2.07 17.16 20.23
N LEU A 275 -2.24 15.86 20.47
CA LEU A 275 -2.97 14.94 19.58
C LEU A 275 -4.37 15.49 19.17
N GLY A 276 -4.88 16.44 19.96
CA GLY A 276 -6.05 17.27 19.71
C GLY A 276 -5.99 18.22 18.49
N LYS A 277 -4.81 18.49 17.92
CA LYS A 277 -4.61 19.35 16.76
C LYS A 277 -3.30 19.03 16.03
N ILE A 278 -3.40 18.28 14.94
CA ILE A 278 -2.34 18.04 13.97
C ILE A 278 -2.60 18.90 12.74
N THR A 279 -1.54 19.45 12.15
CA THR A 279 -1.61 20.25 10.92
C THR A 279 -0.67 19.65 9.89
N ALA A 280 -1.21 19.31 8.72
CA ALA A 280 -0.46 18.80 7.58
C ALA A 280 -0.50 19.78 6.41
N ILE A 281 0.55 19.78 5.59
CA ILE A 281 0.66 20.55 4.36
C ILE A 281 0.83 19.62 3.17
N SER A 282 0.18 19.93 2.05
CA SER A 282 0.36 19.18 0.80
C SER A 282 1.44 19.84 -0.04
N TYR A 283 2.29 19.01 -0.64
CA TYR A 283 3.32 19.43 -1.57
C TYR A 283 3.40 18.44 -2.75
N ASP A 284 3.86 18.95 -3.88
CA ASP A 284 4.30 18.15 -5.00
C ASP A 284 5.81 17.95 -4.81
N GLY A 285 6.33 16.71 -4.89
CA GLY A 285 7.71 16.36 -4.50
C GLY A 285 8.81 17.26 -5.09
N ILE A 286 8.50 17.97 -6.19
CA ILE A 286 9.36 18.92 -6.90
C ILE A 286 9.38 20.32 -6.22
N ASP A 287 8.30 20.76 -5.57
CA ASP A 287 8.16 22.12 -5.05
C ASP A 287 8.93 22.36 -3.74
N LEU A 288 9.31 21.30 -3.01
CA LEU A 288 10.09 21.44 -1.78
C LEU A 288 11.60 21.64 -2.02
N GLU A 289 12.15 21.25 -3.18
CA GLU A 289 13.52 21.64 -3.56
C GLU A 289 13.63 23.14 -3.86
N ALA A 290 12.51 23.80 -4.19
CA ALA A 290 12.43 25.25 -4.35
C ALA A 290 12.42 25.99 -3.00
N ILE A 291 12.23 25.28 -1.88
CA ILE A 291 12.43 25.77 -0.51
C ILE A 291 13.86 25.45 -0.09
N ASN A 292 14.80 26.04 -0.80
CA ASN A 292 16.22 25.87 -0.54
C ASN A 292 16.67 26.95 0.45
N ASP A 293 16.56 26.71 1.76
CA ASP A 293 17.44 27.36 2.75
C ASP A 293 17.48 26.65 4.11
N THR A 294 18.15 25.51 4.20
CA THR A 294 18.81 25.02 5.44
C THR A 294 18.00 25.01 6.76
N GLY A 295 16.67 25.08 6.73
CA GLY A 295 15.83 25.34 7.89
C GLY A 295 14.35 25.09 7.63
N ASP A 296 13.64 24.85 8.72
CA ASP A 296 12.30 24.28 8.74
C ASP A 296 11.23 25.23 8.18
N TYR A 297 10.26 24.69 7.44
CA TYR A 297 9.10 25.37 6.92
C TYR A 297 8.09 25.68 8.02
N ILE A 298 7.81 26.97 8.21
CA ILE A 298 6.87 27.43 9.23
C ILE A 298 5.46 27.46 8.64
N ILE A 299 4.67 26.41 8.90
CA ILE A 299 3.27 26.28 8.47
C ILE A 299 2.44 27.53 8.81
N ALA A 300 2.65 28.11 9.99
CA ALA A 300 1.89 29.28 10.46
C ALA A 300 2.00 30.51 9.53
N THR A 301 3.11 30.63 8.79
CA THR A 301 3.29 31.72 7.81
C THR A 301 2.88 31.33 6.39
N ASN A 302 2.87 30.03 6.10
CA ASN A 302 2.55 29.42 4.81
C ASN A 302 3.03 30.23 3.59
N THR A 303 4.31 30.60 3.56
CA THR A 303 4.86 31.55 2.57
C THR A 303 4.84 31.00 1.13
N ALA A 304 4.89 29.68 0.98
CA ALA A 304 4.77 29.00 -0.31
C ALA A 304 3.30 28.77 -0.74
N HIS A 305 2.33 29.18 0.08
CA HIS A 305 0.90 29.00 -0.18
C HIS A 305 0.49 27.53 -0.41
N PHE A 306 1.14 26.59 0.30
CA PHE A 306 0.74 25.20 0.30
C PHE A 306 -0.68 25.03 0.82
N LYS A 307 -1.33 23.94 0.42
CA LYS A 307 -2.59 23.55 1.04
C LYS A 307 -2.30 23.05 2.44
N VAL A 308 -3.18 23.41 3.37
CA VAL A 308 -3.04 23.07 4.79
C VAL A 308 -4.32 22.37 5.25
N ARG A 309 -4.17 21.26 5.98
CA ARG A 309 -5.25 20.49 6.57
C ARG A 309 -5.01 20.33 8.07
N ASP A 310 -5.98 20.74 8.86
CA ASP A 310 -6.01 20.49 10.30
C ASP A 310 -6.89 19.28 10.59
N PHE A 311 -6.43 18.40 11.49
CA PHE A 311 -7.22 17.27 11.97
C PHE A 311 -6.90 16.96 13.44
N ASN A 312 -7.73 16.14 14.06
CA ASN A 312 -7.64 15.80 15.48
C ASN A 312 -7.65 14.27 15.62
N LEU A 313 -6.59 13.71 16.19
CA LEU A 313 -6.44 12.27 16.41
C LEU A 313 -7.31 11.77 17.58
N LEU A 314 -7.75 12.66 18.46
CA LEU A 314 -8.66 12.35 19.56
C LEU A 314 -10.13 12.31 19.13
N ASN A 315 -10.43 12.59 17.87
CA ASN A 315 -11.77 12.43 17.32
C ASN A 315 -11.89 11.05 16.66
N ALA A 316 -12.80 10.23 17.18
CA ALA A 316 -13.22 9.00 16.53
C ALA A 316 -13.91 9.30 15.20
N GLN A 317 -13.89 8.32 14.30
CA GLN A 317 -14.58 8.38 13.03
C GLN A 317 -15.77 7.43 13.02
N GLU A 318 -16.77 7.78 12.23
CA GLU A 318 -17.97 6.95 12.08
C GLU A 318 -17.64 5.67 11.29
N GLY A 319 -18.43 4.60 11.51
CA GLY A 319 -18.22 3.29 10.86
C GLY A 319 -18.16 3.32 9.32
N TRP A 320 -18.72 4.35 8.69
CA TRP A 320 -18.74 4.55 7.24
C TRP A 320 -17.57 5.38 6.70
N GLU A 321 -16.74 5.98 7.56
CA GLU A 321 -15.57 6.80 7.19
C GLU A 321 -14.31 5.96 6.91
N TYR A 322 -14.48 4.73 6.39
CA TYR A 322 -13.37 3.94 5.88
C TYR A 322 -12.83 4.52 4.56
N SER A 323 -11.59 4.19 4.25
CA SER A 323 -10.93 4.57 3.00
C SER A 323 -10.28 3.34 2.37
N THR A 324 -9.98 3.41 1.07
CA THR A 324 -9.21 2.37 0.39
C THR A 324 -7.91 2.96 -0.13
N GLN A 325 -6.88 2.13 -0.18
CA GLN A 325 -5.60 2.48 -0.79
C GLN A 325 -5.05 1.34 -1.63
N CYS A 326 -4.26 1.67 -2.64
CA CYS A 326 -3.51 0.67 -3.40
C CYS A 326 -2.35 0.09 -2.56
N PRO A 327 -1.73 -1.02 -2.97
CA PRO A 327 -0.56 -1.60 -2.30
C PRO A 327 0.73 -0.79 -2.49
N GLU A 328 0.67 0.36 -3.16
CA GLU A 328 1.74 1.37 -3.21
C GLU A 328 1.40 2.57 -2.30
N GLY A 329 0.26 2.55 -1.59
CA GLY A 329 -0.16 3.60 -0.64
C GLY A 329 -0.96 4.77 -1.25
N HIS A 330 -1.27 4.74 -2.55
CA HIS A 330 -2.06 5.78 -3.20
C HIS A 330 -3.53 5.75 -2.75
N MET A 331 -4.11 6.93 -2.48
CA MET A 331 -5.55 7.12 -2.30
C MET A 331 -6.25 7.35 -3.65
N TYR A 332 -7.50 6.89 -3.77
CA TYR A 332 -8.41 7.32 -4.82
C TYR A 332 -9.63 8.09 -4.27
N PRO A 333 -10.08 9.19 -4.92
CA PRO A 333 -9.37 9.89 -5.99
C PRO A 333 -8.04 10.45 -5.48
N GLU A 334 -7.05 10.58 -6.37
CA GLU A 334 -5.84 11.32 -6.05
C GLU A 334 -6.25 12.68 -5.47
N ASP A 335 -5.81 12.94 -4.25
CA ASP A 335 -6.00 14.25 -3.65
C ASP A 335 -5.10 15.25 -4.38
N ASP A 336 -5.36 16.52 -4.16
CA ASP A 336 -4.69 17.64 -4.81
C ASP A 336 -3.22 17.87 -4.38
N GLY A 337 -2.55 16.83 -3.88
CA GLY A 337 -1.12 16.69 -3.62
C GLY A 337 -0.71 15.20 -3.54
N GLU A 338 0.44 14.85 -4.10
CA GLU A 338 0.97 13.48 -4.13
C GLU A 338 1.50 13.05 -2.75
N PHE A 339 1.98 14.02 -1.97
CA PHE A 339 2.58 13.83 -0.66
C PHE A 339 2.16 14.92 0.33
N TRP A 340 2.22 14.57 1.60
CA TRP A 340 1.92 15.43 2.72
C TRP A 340 3.07 15.46 3.71
N ALA A 341 3.16 16.57 4.41
CA ALA A 341 4.16 16.80 5.43
C ALA A 341 3.47 17.33 6.70
N PHE A 342 3.85 16.82 7.86
CA PHE A 342 3.39 17.34 9.15
C PHE A 342 4.53 17.28 10.16
N ASP A 343 4.52 18.25 11.07
CA ASP A 343 5.57 18.39 12.08
C ASP A 343 5.43 17.28 13.13
N THR A 344 6.39 16.36 13.09
CA THR A 344 6.41 15.12 13.88
C THR A 344 7.48 15.10 14.95
N ASP A 345 8.33 16.12 15.04
CA ASP A 345 9.42 16.18 16.02
C ASP A 345 9.54 17.53 16.76
N GLY A 346 8.70 18.51 16.42
CA GLY A 346 8.68 19.86 16.99
C GLY A 346 9.73 20.81 16.42
N GLY A 347 10.45 20.41 15.36
CA GLY A 347 11.40 21.23 14.61
C GLY A 347 10.75 22.15 13.58
N GLY A 348 9.54 21.83 13.12
CA GLY A 348 8.90 22.46 11.96
C GLY A 348 8.62 21.40 10.89
N VAL A 349 8.37 21.80 9.64
CA VAL A 349 8.10 20.88 8.51
C VAL A 349 9.17 20.98 7.44
#